data_AF-A0A8J5VUK2-F1
#
_entry.id   AF-A0A8J5VUK2-F1
#
_cell.length_a   1.000
_cell.length_b   1.000
_cell.length_c   1.000
_cell.angle_alpha   90.00
_cell.angle_beta   90.00
_cell.angle_gamma   90.00
#
_symmetry.space_group_name_H-M   'P 1'
#
loop_
_entity.id
_entity.type
_entity.pdbx_description
1 polymer ?
#
loop_
_entity_poly.entity_id
_entity_poly.type
_entity_poly.pdbx_seq_one_letter_code
_entity_poly.pdbx_strand_id
1 'polypeptide(L)'
;MGPSLLRRVALCVVLACACQFYHDREHRRAMAVTLSTSSRWIVDEAGRRVKLACVNWPSHLEPVVTEGLGRQPVDVISKKVVAMGFNCVRLTYPIALATNASLSSLTVLQSLRAHGLAETVAAVEVNNLGFLDLTLVDAFRAVVDKLGENDVMVILDNHVSKPGWCCSDDDGNGFFGDQYFDPDVWVQGLSNMATLFADVPNVVGMSLRNELRGPRQNTEDWYR
;
A
#
# COMPACT_ATOMS: atom_id res chain seq x y z
N MET A 1 22.72 -44.02 44.36
CA MET A 1 22.77 -42.99 43.30
C MET A 1 21.92 -41.81 43.73
N GLY A 2 22.52 -40.62 43.86
CA GLY A 2 21.99 -39.52 44.68
C GLY A 2 20.83 -38.72 44.07
N PRO A 3 20.05 -38.00 44.90
CA PRO A 3 18.85 -37.22 44.50
C PRO A 3 19.11 -36.04 43.56
N SER A 4 20.36 -35.80 43.15
CA SER A 4 20.77 -34.65 42.34
C SER A 4 20.58 -34.86 40.84
N LEU A 5 20.49 -36.11 40.36
CA LEU A 5 20.33 -36.40 38.93
C LEU A 5 18.86 -36.23 38.47
N LEU A 6 17.89 -36.63 39.30
CA LEU A 6 16.45 -36.48 39.02
C LEU A 6 16.00 -35.01 38.92
N ARG A 7 16.59 -34.11 39.72
CA ARG A 7 16.33 -32.66 39.62
C ARG A 7 16.89 -32.03 38.34
N ARG A 8 17.99 -32.56 37.80
CA ARG A 8 18.60 -32.06 36.55
C ARG A 8 17.81 -32.52 35.32
N VAL A 9 17.28 -33.75 35.33
CA VAL A 9 16.44 -34.25 34.24
C VAL A 9 15.09 -33.51 34.18
N ALA A 10 14.48 -33.21 35.33
CA ALA A 10 13.23 -32.45 35.38
C ALA A 10 13.37 -31.01 34.83
N LEU A 11 14.49 -30.34 35.08
CA LEU A 11 14.75 -28.98 34.58
C LEU A 11 14.96 -28.96 33.06
N CYS A 12 15.60 -29.98 32.49
CA CYS A 12 15.79 -30.10 31.04
C CYS A 12 14.48 -30.41 30.28
N VAL A 13 13.56 -31.16 30.88
CA VAL A 13 12.26 -31.46 30.25
C VAL A 13 11.34 -30.23 30.27
N VAL A 14 11.37 -29.41 31.33
CA VAL A 14 10.58 -28.17 31.39
C VAL A 14 11.08 -27.11 30.39
N LEU A 15 12.40 -27.03 30.17
CA LEU A 15 12.98 -26.14 29.15
C LEU A 15 12.68 -26.61 27.72
N ALA A 16 12.63 -27.92 27.46
CA ALA A 16 12.25 -28.46 26.15
C ALA A 16 10.77 -28.19 25.81
N CYS A 17 9.85 -28.34 26.78
CA CYS A 17 8.45 -27.99 26.59
C CYS A 17 8.25 -26.47 26.39
N ALA A 18 8.99 -25.62 27.13
CA ALA A 18 8.91 -24.18 26.94
C ALA A 18 9.43 -23.72 25.56
N CYS A 19 10.43 -24.39 24.99
CA CYS A 19 10.91 -24.11 23.63
C CYS A 19 9.93 -24.55 22.53
N GLN A 20 9.11 -25.58 22.77
CA GLN A 20 8.05 -25.98 21.83
C GLN A 20 6.87 -25.00 21.83
N PHE A 21 6.57 -24.34 22.96
CA PHE A 21 5.57 -23.26 23.00
C PHE A 21 6.06 -21.94 22.39
N TYR A 22 7.37 -21.77 22.17
CA TYR A 22 7.95 -20.59 21.51
C TYR A 22 8.13 -20.75 19.99
N HIS A 23 7.89 -21.94 19.44
CA HIS A 23 8.07 -22.23 18.01
C HIS A 23 6.77 -22.42 17.22
N ASP A 24 5.62 -22.17 17.84
CA ASP A 24 4.30 -22.22 17.20
C ASP A 24 3.59 -20.85 17.21
N ARG A 25 4.37 -19.76 17.03
CA ARG A 25 3.85 -18.64 16.24
C ARG A 25 3.87 -19.08 14.77
N GLU A 26 2.97 -20.00 14.43
CA GLU A 26 2.33 -19.96 13.13
C GLU A 26 2.00 -18.49 12.91
N HIS A 27 2.70 -17.86 11.97
CA HIS A 27 2.23 -16.64 11.35
C HIS A 27 0.81 -16.99 10.93
N ARG A 28 -0.19 -16.55 11.72
CA ARG A 28 -1.54 -16.40 11.19
C ARG A 28 -1.32 -15.51 10.00
N ARG A 29 -1.25 -16.11 8.81
CA ARG A 29 -1.53 -15.43 7.56
C ARG A 29 -2.80 -14.68 7.90
N ALA A 30 -2.73 -13.36 7.99
CA ALA A 30 -3.92 -12.55 8.16
C ALA A 30 -4.90 -13.11 7.14
N MET A 31 -6.02 -13.69 7.61
CA MET A 31 -6.96 -14.31 6.68
C MET A 31 -7.28 -13.25 5.64
N ALA A 32 -7.19 -13.61 4.36
CA ALA A 32 -7.48 -12.68 3.28
C ALA A 32 -8.77 -11.95 3.61
N VAL A 33 -8.72 -10.62 3.67
CA VAL A 33 -9.90 -9.83 4.01
C VAL A 33 -10.72 -9.74 2.73
N THR A 34 -11.50 -10.79 2.46
CA THR A 34 -12.41 -10.78 1.32
C THR A 34 -13.62 -9.93 1.66
N LEU A 35 -13.76 -8.81 0.95
CA LEU A 35 -14.94 -7.96 1.03
C LEU A 35 -15.85 -8.21 -0.18
N SER A 36 -17.15 -8.11 0.04
CA SER A 36 -18.15 -8.13 -1.02
C SER A 36 -19.21 -7.06 -0.78
N THR A 37 -20.12 -6.87 -1.74
CA THR A 37 -21.25 -5.96 -1.59
C THR A 37 -22.55 -6.73 -1.42
N SER A 38 -23.40 -6.25 -0.52
CA SER A 38 -24.78 -6.71 -0.34
C SER A 38 -25.69 -5.49 -0.32
N SER A 39 -26.42 -5.29 -1.42
CA SER A 39 -27.13 -4.04 -1.70
C SER A 39 -26.17 -2.83 -1.56
N ARG A 40 -26.41 -1.92 -0.61
CA ARG A 40 -25.57 -0.74 -0.36
C ARG A 40 -24.44 -0.95 0.64
N TRP A 41 -24.28 -2.15 1.20
CA TRP A 41 -23.32 -2.42 2.26
C TRP A 41 -22.10 -3.16 1.74
N ILE A 42 -20.94 -2.81 2.30
CA ILE A 42 -19.75 -3.65 2.23
C ILE A 42 -19.85 -4.66 3.37
N VAL A 43 -19.63 -5.94 3.07
CA VAL A 43 -19.70 -7.04 4.04
C VAL A 43 -18.47 -7.92 3.96
N ASP A 44 -18.12 -8.54 5.09
CA ASP A 44 -17.09 -9.59 5.14
C ASP A 44 -17.64 -10.96 4.70
N GLU A 45 -16.78 -11.98 4.73
CA GLU A 45 -17.13 -13.37 4.39
C GLU A 45 -18.26 -13.97 5.24
N ALA A 46 -18.46 -13.46 6.46
CA ALA A 46 -19.54 -13.88 7.35
C ALA A 46 -20.83 -13.07 7.13
N GLY A 47 -20.88 -12.18 6.13
CA GLY A 47 -22.00 -11.29 5.84
C GLY A 47 -22.15 -10.13 6.83
N ARG A 48 -21.15 -9.88 7.68
CA ARG A 48 -21.18 -8.78 8.65
C ARG A 48 -20.79 -7.49 7.97
N ARG A 49 -21.52 -6.41 8.26
CA ARG A 49 -21.24 -5.09 7.69
C ARG A 49 -19.86 -4.58 8.11
N VAL A 50 -19.05 -4.21 7.12
CA VAL A 50 -17.76 -3.54 7.29
C VAL A 50 -17.94 -2.05 6.96
N LYS A 51 -17.48 -1.17 7.86
CA LYS A 51 -17.40 0.26 7.59
C LYS A 51 -15.94 0.62 7.36
N LEU A 52 -15.65 1.12 6.17
CA LEU A 52 -14.32 1.65 5.83
C LEU A 52 -14.19 3.07 6.40
N ALA A 53 -13.33 3.22 7.39
CA ALA A 53 -12.91 4.50 7.96
C ALA A 53 -11.47 4.71 7.51
N CYS A 54 -11.28 5.36 6.36
CA CYS A 54 -9.97 5.49 5.75
C CYS A 54 -9.36 6.87 5.90
N VAL A 55 -8.03 6.91 5.85
CA VAL A 55 -7.26 8.12 5.51
C VAL A 55 -6.71 8.01 4.09
N ASN A 56 -6.43 9.13 3.44
CA ASN A 56 -5.66 9.13 2.20
C ASN A 56 -4.17 9.26 2.52
N TRP A 57 -3.33 8.47 1.84
CA TRP A 57 -1.87 8.59 1.92
C TRP A 57 -1.28 8.81 0.51
N PRO A 58 -0.69 9.99 0.25
CA PRO A 58 -0.09 10.29 -1.05
C PRO A 58 1.15 9.42 -1.37
N SER A 59 1.19 8.85 -2.58
CA SER A 59 2.36 8.19 -3.18
C SER A 59 2.41 8.39 -4.71
N HIS A 60 1.64 9.36 -5.22
CA HIS A 60 1.50 9.65 -6.65
C HIS A 60 2.20 10.93 -7.11
N LEU A 61 2.81 11.70 -6.20
CA LEU A 61 3.53 12.92 -6.53
C LEU A 61 4.80 12.61 -7.33
N GLU A 62 5.48 13.65 -7.81
CA GLU A 62 6.60 13.57 -8.75
C GLU A 62 7.66 12.52 -8.37
N PRO A 63 8.08 12.38 -7.09
CA PRO A 63 9.06 11.36 -6.72
C PRO A 63 8.53 9.92 -6.73
N VAL A 64 7.20 9.71 -6.72
CA VAL A 64 6.55 8.40 -6.58
C VAL A 64 7.04 7.64 -5.34
N VAL A 65 7.35 8.39 -4.29
CA VAL A 65 7.72 7.89 -2.96
C VAL A 65 6.61 8.28 -2.02
N THR A 66 6.14 7.33 -1.22
CA THR A 66 5.07 7.59 -0.25
C THR A 66 5.46 8.73 0.70
N GLU A 67 4.56 9.70 0.87
CA GLU A 67 4.83 10.90 1.63
C GLU A 67 5.14 10.61 3.10
N GLY A 68 6.02 11.39 3.71
CA GLY A 68 6.32 11.30 5.14
C GLY A 68 7.35 10.23 5.55
N LEU A 69 7.88 9.41 4.62
CA LEU A 69 8.94 8.44 4.94
C LEU A 69 10.25 9.08 5.44
N GLY A 70 10.50 10.34 5.08
CA GLY A 70 11.60 11.12 5.66
C GLY A 70 11.31 11.70 7.06
N ARG A 71 10.09 11.53 7.59
CA ARG A 71 9.68 12.10 8.88
C ARG A 71 9.52 11.05 9.97
N GLN A 72 8.94 9.90 9.64
CA GLN A 72 8.72 8.79 10.58
C GLN A 72 8.84 7.44 9.88
N PRO A 73 9.19 6.37 10.61
CA PRO A 73 9.13 5.01 10.08
C PRO A 73 7.72 4.66 9.58
N VAL A 74 7.63 3.92 8.47
CA VAL A 74 6.35 3.46 7.89
C VAL A 74 5.51 2.70 8.92
N ASP A 75 6.14 1.92 9.80
CA ASP A 75 5.49 1.20 10.90
C ASP A 75 4.84 2.14 11.92
N VAL A 76 5.53 3.23 12.27
CA VAL A 76 5.02 4.24 13.21
C VAL A 76 3.82 4.97 12.61
N ILE A 77 3.90 5.34 11.33
CA ILE A 77 2.79 6.00 10.64
C ILE A 77 1.58 5.06 10.56
N SER A 78 1.80 3.79 10.17
CA SER A 78 0.74 2.77 10.05
C SER A 78 0.04 2.52 11.39
N LYS A 79 0.79 2.36 12.48
CA LYS A 79 0.22 2.23 13.84
C LYS A 79 -0.55 3.47 14.28
N LYS A 80 -0.11 4.65 13.87
CA LYS A 80 -0.82 5.90 14.17
C LYS A 80 -2.18 5.98 13.47
N VAL A 81 -2.31 5.47 12.24
CA VAL A 81 -3.60 5.35 11.53
C VAL A 81 -4.60 4.57 12.39
N VAL A 82 -4.19 3.41 12.90
CA VAL A 82 -5.01 2.57 13.78
C VAL A 82 -5.33 3.29 15.10
N ALA A 83 -4.33 3.92 15.73
CA ALA A 83 -4.52 4.63 17.00
C ALA A 83 -5.50 5.81 16.90
N MET A 84 -5.64 6.40 15.70
CA MET A 84 -6.64 7.44 15.42
C MET A 84 -8.05 6.89 15.14
N GLY A 85 -8.22 5.56 15.10
CA GLY A 85 -9.50 4.89 14.87
C GLY A 85 -9.82 4.59 13.40
N PHE A 86 -8.87 4.76 12.49
CA PHE A 86 -9.02 4.37 11.09
C PHE A 86 -8.63 2.90 10.89
N ASN A 87 -9.27 2.24 9.93
CA ASN A 87 -9.04 0.83 9.60
C ASN A 87 -8.57 0.61 8.15
N CYS A 88 -8.41 1.69 7.38
CA CYS A 88 -7.93 1.60 6.02
C CYS A 88 -7.12 2.83 5.59
N VAL A 89 -6.33 2.64 4.53
CA VAL A 89 -5.64 3.68 3.81
C VAL A 89 -6.05 3.63 2.35
N ARG A 90 -6.48 4.75 1.79
CA ARG A 90 -6.53 4.98 0.34
C ARG A 90 -5.13 5.41 -0.10
N LEU A 91 -4.36 4.46 -0.63
CA LEU A 91 -2.97 4.67 -1.03
C LEU A 91 -2.92 5.00 -2.53
N THR A 92 -2.57 6.25 -2.79
CA THR A 92 -2.63 6.83 -4.15
C THR A 92 -1.40 6.46 -4.97
N TYR A 93 -1.56 6.19 -6.27
CA TYR A 93 -0.45 5.94 -7.20
C TYR A 93 -0.73 6.54 -8.59
N PRO A 94 0.31 6.87 -9.37
CA PRO A 94 0.16 7.26 -10.77
C PRO A 94 0.12 6.02 -11.68
N ILE A 95 -0.69 5.98 -12.75
CA ILE A 95 -0.71 4.83 -13.69
C ILE A 95 0.69 4.50 -14.21
N ALA A 96 1.52 5.52 -14.44
CA ALA A 96 2.89 5.35 -14.89
C ALA A 96 3.74 4.43 -13.99
N LEU A 97 3.46 4.35 -12.68
CA LEU A 97 4.16 3.39 -11.79
C LEU A 97 3.91 1.94 -12.22
N ALA A 98 2.75 1.65 -12.80
CA ALA A 98 2.35 0.31 -13.22
C ALA A 98 2.62 0.04 -14.72
N THR A 99 2.88 1.07 -15.53
CA THR A 99 3.00 0.93 -17.00
C THR A 99 4.32 1.41 -17.59
N ASN A 100 5.10 2.23 -16.88
CA ASN A 100 6.39 2.72 -17.33
C ASN A 100 7.53 2.00 -16.59
N ALA A 101 8.10 0.99 -17.22
CA ALA A 101 9.19 0.18 -16.65
C ALA A 101 10.42 1.01 -16.27
N SER A 102 10.75 2.05 -17.04
CA SER A 102 11.90 2.93 -16.74
C SER A 102 11.67 3.77 -15.48
N LEU A 103 10.42 4.18 -15.22
CA LEU A 103 10.05 4.87 -13.99
C LEU A 103 10.02 3.89 -12.81
N SER A 104 9.29 2.79 -12.95
CA SER A 104 9.08 1.85 -11.84
C SER A 104 10.38 1.18 -11.36
N SER A 105 11.37 1.02 -12.25
CA SER A 105 12.69 0.48 -11.92
C SER A 105 13.65 1.46 -11.24
N LEU A 106 13.34 2.76 -11.19
CA LEU A 106 14.17 3.70 -10.44
C LEU A 106 14.14 3.33 -8.97
N THR A 107 15.27 3.49 -8.29
CA THR A 107 15.28 3.36 -6.83
C THR A 107 14.70 4.61 -6.17
N VAL A 108 14.21 4.47 -4.94
CA VAL A 108 13.78 5.60 -4.09
C VAL A 108 14.91 6.65 -4.01
N LEU A 109 16.15 6.21 -3.83
CA LEU A 109 17.33 7.10 -3.84
C LEU A 109 17.46 7.89 -5.14
N GLN A 110 17.36 7.22 -6.29
CA GLN A 110 17.49 7.85 -7.60
C GLN A 110 16.39 8.89 -7.81
N SER A 111 15.14 8.53 -7.50
CA SER A 111 13.99 9.43 -7.66
C SER A 111 14.11 10.66 -6.76
N LEU A 112 14.34 10.48 -5.45
CA LEU A 112 14.50 11.61 -4.52
C LEU A 112 15.64 12.56 -4.93
N ARG A 113 16.78 12.02 -5.39
CA ARG A 113 17.90 12.84 -5.89
C ARG A 113 17.53 13.61 -7.17
N ALA A 114 16.84 12.96 -8.11
CA ALA A 114 16.40 13.60 -9.35
C ALA A 114 15.46 14.79 -9.08
N HIS A 115 14.73 14.75 -7.96
CA HIS A 115 13.85 15.83 -7.50
C HIS A 115 14.51 16.79 -6.48
N GLY A 116 15.83 16.72 -6.27
CA GLY A 116 16.55 17.64 -5.39
C GLY A 116 16.30 17.43 -3.88
N LEU A 117 15.77 16.28 -3.49
CA LEU A 117 15.35 15.97 -2.11
C LEU A 117 16.46 15.30 -1.29
N ALA A 118 17.67 15.88 -1.28
CA ALA A 118 18.84 15.31 -0.60
C ALA A 118 18.65 15.18 0.91
N GLU A 119 17.98 16.13 1.56
CA GLU A 119 17.65 16.05 2.99
C GLU A 119 16.70 14.89 3.27
N THR A 120 15.69 14.69 2.41
CA THR A 120 14.75 13.57 2.51
C THR A 120 15.47 12.24 2.36
N VAL A 121 16.46 12.11 1.48
CA VAL A 121 17.27 10.89 1.34
C VAL A 121 17.92 10.51 2.68
N ALA A 122 18.63 11.44 3.31
CA ALA A 122 19.29 11.18 4.59
C ALA A 122 18.28 10.80 5.69
N ALA A 123 17.12 11.46 5.70
CA ALA A 123 16.09 11.20 6.69
C ALA A 123 15.34 9.88 6.46
N VAL A 124 15.14 9.46 5.20
CA VAL A 124 14.57 8.15 4.85
C VAL A 124 15.50 7.03 5.32
N GLU A 125 16.82 7.16 5.10
CA GLU A 125 17.78 6.15 5.56
C GLU A 125 17.70 5.92 7.07
N VAL A 126 17.58 7.00 7.86
CA VAL A 126 17.46 6.91 9.32
C VAL A 126 16.13 6.30 9.76
N ASN A 127 15.02 6.69 9.12
CA ASN A 127 13.68 6.30 9.56
C ASN A 127 13.23 4.93 9.00
N ASN A 128 13.75 4.54 7.85
CA ASN A 128 13.27 3.41 7.05
C ASN A 128 14.46 2.71 6.38
N LEU A 129 15.34 2.10 7.20
CA LEU A 129 16.53 1.39 6.72
C LEU A 129 16.21 0.44 5.55
N GLY A 130 16.99 0.56 4.46
CA GLY A 130 16.84 -0.26 3.26
C GLY A 130 15.80 0.24 2.24
N PHE A 131 14.97 1.24 2.56
CA PHE A 131 14.00 1.78 1.59
C PHE A 131 14.66 2.47 0.40
N LEU A 132 15.82 3.10 0.59
CA LEU A 132 16.51 3.84 -0.48
C LEU A 132 16.91 2.96 -1.66
N ASP A 133 17.15 1.67 -1.42
CA ASP A 133 17.58 0.69 -2.43
C ASP A 133 16.41 0.00 -3.13
N LEU A 134 15.19 0.14 -2.61
CA LEU A 134 14.00 -0.40 -3.25
C LEU A 134 13.69 0.36 -4.54
N THR A 135 13.23 -0.36 -5.54
CA THR A 135 12.60 0.27 -6.72
C THR A 135 11.32 1.00 -6.29
N LEU A 136 10.83 1.96 -7.08
CA LEU A 136 9.62 2.70 -6.73
C LEU A 136 8.41 1.78 -6.54
N VAL A 137 8.29 0.74 -7.37
CA VAL A 137 7.20 -0.25 -7.24
C VAL A 137 7.37 -1.12 -6.00
N ASP A 138 8.60 -1.54 -5.67
CA ASP A 138 8.88 -2.32 -4.47
C ASP A 138 8.71 -1.48 -3.19
N ALA A 139 9.04 -0.19 -3.23
CA ALA A 139 8.81 0.73 -2.11
C ALA A 139 7.31 0.94 -1.87
N PHE A 140 6.52 1.10 -2.94
CA PHE A 140 5.06 1.15 -2.84
C PHE A 140 4.51 -0.15 -2.23
N ARG A 141 4.97 -1.31 -2.70
CA ARG A 141 4.60 -2.62 -2.13
C ARG A 141 4.99 -2.75 -0.65
N ALA A 142 6.19 -2.33 -0.27
CA ALA A 142 6.67 -2.39 1.11
C ALA A 142 5.79 -1.57 2.07
N VAL A 143 5.23 -0.43 1.60
CA VAL A 143 4.24 0.34 2.37
C VAL A 143 2.93 -0.44 2.52
N VAL A 144 2.41 -1.04 1.45
CA VAL A 144 1.19 -1.87 1.49
C VAL A 144 1.36 -3.05 2.46
N ASP A 145 2.50 -3.74 2.39
CA ASP A 145 2.81 -4.88 3.25
C ASP A 145 2.88 -4.44 4.73
N LYS A 146 3.51 -3.29 5.01
CA LYS A 146 3.58 -2.76 6.38
C LYS A 146 2.22 -2.34 6.94
N LEU A 147 1.34 -1.80 6.10
CA LEU A 147 -0.04 -1.53 6.47
C LEU A 147 -0.76 -2.83 6.84
N GLY A 148 -0.54 -3.91 6.08
CA GLY A 148 -1.10 -5.23 6.34
C GLY A 148 -0.59 -5.86 7.65
N GLU A 149 0.70 -5.75 7.93
CA GLU A 149 1.29 -6.19 9.21
C GLU A 149 0.68 -5.49 10.43
N ASN A 150 0.11 -4.30 10.24
CA ASN A 150 -0.54 -3.51 11.27
C ASN A 150 -2.09 -3.56 11.20
N ASP A 151 -2.64 -4.58 10.52
CA ASP A 151 -4.08 -4.80 10.37
C ASP A 151 -4.83 -3.62 9.69
N VAL A 152 -4.15 -2.91 8.78
CA VAL A 152 -4.72 -1.80 8.01
C VAL A 152 -5.04 -2.25 6.59
N MET A 153 -6.32 -2.17 6.22
CA MET A 153 -6.77 -2.43 4.86
C MET A 153 -6.27 -1.34 3.89
N VAL A 154 -6.08 -1.69 2.63
CA VAL A 154 -5.62 -0.79 1.59
C VAL A 154 -6.62 -0.76 0.45
N ILE A 155 -6.97 0.47 0.04
CA ILE A 155 -7.63 0.74 -1.22
C ILE A 155 -6.56 1.34 -2.13
N LEU A 156 -6.17 0.60 -3.17
CA LEU A 156 -5.27 1.14 -4.19
C LEU A 156 -6.03 2.22 -4.96
N ASP A 157 -5.44 3.40 -5.11
CA ASP A 157 -6.12 4.49 -5.80
C ASP A 157 -5.34 4.98 -7.00
N ASN A 158 -5.86 4.74 -8.20
CA ASN A 158 -5.31 5.41 -9.36
C ASN A 158 -5.66 6.89 -9.30
N HIS A 159 -4.68 7.70 -8.91
CA HIS A 159 -4.89 9.12 -8.67
C HIS A 159 -4.73 9.97 -9.93
N VAL A 160 -3.74 9.64 -10.74
CA VAL A 160 -3.33 10.42 -11.91
C VAL A 160 -2.62 9.51 -12.90
N SER A 161 -2.44 9.94 -14.14
CA SER A 161 -1.73 9.13 -15.12
C SER A 161 -0.21 9.24 -14.98
N LYS A 162 0.29 10.48 -14.88
CA LYS A 162 1.70 10.80 -14.66
C LYS A 162 1.94 11.28 -13.23
N PRO A 163 3.11 11.00 -12.63
CA PRO A 163 3.43 11.51 -11.30
C PRO A 163 3.28 13.02 -11.22
N GLY A 164 2.65 13.51 -10.15
CA GLY A 164 2.56 14.93 -9.85
C GLY A 164 1.23 15.39 -9.27
N TRP A 165 1.12 16.70 -9.06
CA TRP A 165 -0.07 17.34 -8.52
C TRP A 165 -1.21 17.45 -9.57
N CYS A 166 -2.43 17.37 -9.08
CA CYS A 166 -3.69 17.57 -9.80
C CYS A 166 -4.59 18.49 -8.93
N CYS A 167 -5.80 18.92 -9.25
CA CYS A 167 -6.80 18.32 -10.13
C CYS A 167 -7.60 19.47 -10.78
N SER A 168 -6.93 20.34 -11.54
CA SER A 168 -7.61 21.42 -12.26
C SER A 168 -8.41 20.86 -13.44
N ASP A 169 -9.36 21.64 -13.95
CA ASP A 169 -10.19 21.25 -15.11
C ASP A 169 -9.38 21.13 -16.41
N ASP A 170 -8.15 21.65 -16.45
CA ASP A 170 -7.28 21.75 -17.61
C ASP A 170 -5.92 21.04 -17.44
N ASP A 171 -5.76 20.21 -16.41
CA ASP A 171 -4.51 19.47 -16.15
C ASP A 171 -4.22 18.31 -17.13
N GLY A 172 -5.12 18.08 -18.09
CA GLY A 172 -5.00 17.02 -19.11
C GLY A 172 -5.09 15.60 -18.55
N ASN A 173 -5.62 15.42 -17.34
CA ASN A 173 -5.80 14.12 -16.68
C ASN A 173 -7.25 13.88 -16.24
N GLY A 174 -8.18 14.80 -16.47
CA GLY A 174 -9.52 14.77 -15.89
C GLY A 174 -10.45 13.72 -16.50
N PHE A 175 -10.34 13.43 -17.79
CA PHE A 175 -11.30 12.57 -18.49
C PHE A 175 -10.66 11.66 -19.53
N PHE A 176 -11.40 10.62 -19.94
CA PHE A 176 -10.96 9.68 -20.98
C PHE A 176 -10.56 10.42 -22.26
N GLY A 177 -9.38 10.09 -22.82
CA GLY A 177 -8.85 10.70 -24.03
C GLY A 177 -8.22 12.08 -23.82
N ASP A 178 -8.06 12.56 -22.58
CA ASP A 178 -7.23 13.71 -22.29
C ASP A 178 -5.75 13.45 -22.60
N GLN A 179 -4.97 14.52 -22.71
CA GLN A 179 -3.55 14.49 -23.13
C GLN A 179 -2.73 13.43 -22.39
N TYR A 180 -3.02 13.20 -21.12
CA TYR A 180 -2.32 12.24 -20.28
C TYR A 180 -3.20 11.05 -19.86
N PHE A 181 -4.49 11.02 -20.21
CA PHE A 181 -5.41 9.96 -19.82
C PHE A 181 -5.86 9.13 -21.03
N ASP A 182 -4.97 8.24 -21.44
CA ASP A 182 -5.25 7.18 -22.41
C ASP A 182 -5.99 6.01 -21.71
N PRO A 183 -7.23 5.65 -22.14
CA PRO A 183 -7.99 4.56 -21.54
C PRO A 183 -7.33 3.18 -21.65
N ASP A 184 -6.62 2.88 -22.74
CA ASP A 184 -5.99 1.56 -22.93
C ASP A 184 -4.81 1.39 -21.98
N VAL A 185 -3.99 2.44 -21.84
CA VAL A 185 -2.88 2.48 -20.87
C VAL A 185 -3.42 2.44 -19.44
N TRP A 186 -4.54 3.09 -19.17
CA TRP A 186 -5.19 3.07 -17.87
C TRP A 186 -5.70 1.68 -17.51
N VAL A 187 -6.44 1.00 -18.39
CA VAL A 187 -6.90 -0.38 -18.17
C VAL A 187 -5.70 -1.32 -17.95
N GLN A 188 -4.66 -1.20 -18.78
CA GLN A 188 -3.43 -1.98 -18.60
C GLN A 188 -2.78 -1.73 -17.23
N GLY A 189 -2.67 -0.47 -16.80
CA GLY A 189 -2.10 -0.11 -15.51
C GLY A 189 -2.92 -0.66 -14.33
N LEU A 190 -4.24 -0.57 -14.40
CA LEU A 190 -5.14 -1.17 -13.40
C LEU A 190 -4.98 -2.70 -13.34
N SER A 191 -4.90 -3.37 -14.50
CA SER A 191 -4.64 -4.82 -14.56
C SER A 191 -3.28 -5.20 -13.97
N ASN A 192 -2.24 -4.41 -14.22
CA ASN A 192 -0.91 -4.63 -13.67
C ASN A 192 -0.90 -4.47 -12.14
N MET A 193 -1.58 -3.45 -11.61
CA MET A 193 -1.73 -3.26 -10.16
C MET A 193 -2.58 -4.36 -9.51
N ALA A 194 -3.68 -4.77 -10.15
CA ALA A 194 -4.48 -5.90 -9.68
C ALA A 194 -3.62 -7.18 -9.59
N THR A 195 -2.80 -7.45 -10.61
CA THR A 195 -1.92 -8.62 -10.66
C THR A 195 -0.84 -8.53 -9.58
N LEU A 196 -0.22 -7.36 -9.41
CA LEU A 196 0.84 -7.15 -8.42
C LEU A 196 0.38 -7.40 -6.98
N PHE A 197 -0.89 -7.09 -6.68
CA PHE A 197 -1.48 -7.19 -5.35
C PHE A 197 -2.50 -8.33 -5.18
N ALA A 198 -2.62 -9.25 -6.15
CA ALA A 198 -3.63 -10.31 -6.15
C ALA A 198 -3.56 -11.20 -4.89
N ASP A 199 -2.36 -11.48 -4.40
CA ASP A 199 -2.12 -12.34 -3.23
C ASP A 199 -1.86 -11.54 -1.94
N VAL A 200 -2.13 -10.22 -1.94
CA VAL A 200 -1.87 -9.34 -0.79
C VAL A 200 -3.17 -9.14 0.00
N PRO A 201 -3.33 -9.81 1.16
CA PRO A 201 -4.64 -10.03 1.80
C PRO A 201 -5.29 -8.76 2.36
N ASN A 202 -4.53 -7.72 2.63
CA ASN A 202 -5.03 -6.45 3.14
C ASN A 202 -5.39 -5.46 2.02
N VAL A 203 -5.14 -5.76 0.74
CA VAL A 203 -5.64 -4.96 -0.37
C VAL A 203 -7.09 -5.37 -0.66
N VAL A 204 -8.04 -4.53 -0.28
CA VAL A 204 -9.47 -4.87 -0.27
C VAL A 204 -10.28 -4.19 -1.37
N GLY A 205 -9.63 -3.36 -2.19
CA GLY A 205 -10.29 -2.67 -3.28
C GLY A 205 -9.34 -1.80 -4.10
N MET A 206 -9.86 -1.33 -5.22
CA MET A 206 -9.16 -0.40 -6.09
C MET A 206 -10.11 0.69 -6.57
N SER A 207 -9.76 1.94 -6.29
CA SER A 207 -10.36 3.13 -6.88
C SER A 207 -9.79 3.32 -8.28
N LEU A 208 -10.67 3.23 -9.28
CA LEU A 208 -10.27 3.12 -10.68
C LEU A 208 -9.71 4.43 -11.25
N ARG A 209 -10.23 5.59 -10.86
CA ARG A 209 -9.71 6.91 -11.25
C ARG A 209 -10.15 7.98 -10.26
N ASN A 210 -9.24 8.85 -9.85
CA ASN A 210 -9.56 10.01 -9.03
C ASN A 210 -10.22 11.13 -9.84
N GLU A 211 -11.39 11.57 -9.36
CA GLU A 211 -12.05 12.84 -9.73
C GLU A 211 -12.21 13.06 -11.25
N LEU A 212 -12.94 12.18 -11.96
CA LEU A 212 -13.29 12.44 -13.35
C LEU A 212 -13.90 13.85 -13.50
N ARG A 213 -13.29 14.68 -14.36
CA ARG A 213 -13.53 16.13 -14.46
C ARG A 213 -13.10 16.69 -15.82
N GLY A 214 -13.25 18.01 -16.00
CA GLY A 214 -12.76 18.71 -17.18
C GLY A 214 -13.77 18.76 -18.34
N PRO A 215 -13.41 19.46 -19.44
CA PRO A 215 -14.35 19.85 -20.49
C PRO A 215 -14.93 18.67 -21.29
N ARG A 216 -14.27 17.49 -21.26
CA ARG A 216 -14.77 16.27 -21.90
C ARG A 216 -15.77 15.49 -21.06
N GLN A 217 -16.05 15.89 -19.82
CA GLN A 217 -17.08 15.26 -18.99
C GLN A 217 -18.50 15.66 -19.46
N ASN A 218 -18.83 15.36 -20.71
CA ASN A 218 -20.12 15.61 -21.34
C ASN A 218 -20.79 14.29 -21.74
N THR A 219 -22.10 14.33 -21.97
CA THR A 219 -22.91 13.13 -22.24
C THR A 219 -22.42 12.33 -23.45
N GLU A 220 -21.97 12.99 -24.52
CA GLU A 220 -21.53 12.29 -25.73
C GLU A 220 -20.27 11.47 -25.49
N ASP A 221 -19.31 12.01 -24.75
CA ASP A 221 -18.03 11.34 -24.49
C ASP A 221 -18.14 10.23 -23.42
N TRP A 222 -19.15 10.27 -22.55
CA TRP A 222 -19.41 9.21 -21.55
C TRP A 222 -19.85 7.87 -22.15
N TYR A 223 -20.47 7.89 -23.33
CA TYR A 223 -21.06 6.70 -23.97
C TYR A 223 -20.28 6.23 -25.20
N ARG A 224 -19.05 6.70 -25.38
CA ARG A 224 -18.14 6.24 -26.45
C ARG A 224 -17.27 5.08 -26.01
#